data_AF-A0A5C5X000-F1
#
_entry.id   AF-A0A5C5X000-F1
#
_cell.length_a   1.000
_cell.length_b   1.000
_cell.length_c   1.000
_cell.angle_alpha   90.00
_cell.angle_beta   90.00
_cell.angle_gamma   90.00
#
_symmetry.space_group_name_H-M   'P 1'
#
loop_
_entity.id
_entity.type
_entity.pdbx_description
1 polymer ?
#
loop_
_entity_poly.entity_id
_entity_poly.type
_entity_poly.pdbx_seq_one_letter_code
_entity_poly.pdbx_strand_id
1 'polypeptide(L)'
;MTTPGNAWGFRLVEEESTTTQTRIAELEGRLAEASQAAKPTESEAEQMIETGQQVADEVLSEADTRELIDIQLREAGWIVDSKNLRYSKGSRPQKNKNTAIAEWPTSSGPADYVLFI
;
A
#
# COMPACT_ATOMS: atom_id res chain seq x y z
N MET A 1 -19.42 -60.16 14.56
CA MET A 1 -20.21 -58.98 14.18
C MET A 1 -19.22 -57.85 13.91
N THR A 2 -18.93 -57.54 12.64
CA THR A 2 -18.03 -56.45 12.30
C THR A 2 -18.54 -55.82 11.01
N THR A 3 -19.05 -54.60 11.11
CA THR A 3 -19.63 -53.81 10.01
C THR A 3 -18.50 -53.28 9.10
N PRO A 4 -18.63 -53.34 7.75
CA PRO A 4 -17.70 -52.63 6.87
C PRO A 4 -18.23 -51.21 6.66
N GLY A 5 -17.44 -50.20 7.02
CA GLY A 5 -17.84 -48.81 6.80
C GLY A 5 -16.64 -47.92 6.59
N ASN A 6 -16.33 -47.65 5.31
CA ASN A 6 -15.67 -46.44 4.75
C ASN A 6 -14.71 -46.70 3.55
N ALA A 7 -15.15 -47.38 2.49
CA ALA A 7 -14.38 -47.46 1.23
C ALA A 7 -14.59 -46.26 0.27
N TRP A 8 -15.35 -45.24 0.68
CA TRP A 8 -15.78 -44.13 -0.19
C TRP A 8 -14.90 -42.87 -0.09
N GLY A 9 -14.01 -42.77 0.90
CA GLY A 9 -13.21 -41.56 1.12
C GLY A 9 -11.94 -41.46 0.27
N PHE A 10 -11.38 -42.57 -0.20
CA PHE A 10 -10.07 -42.56 -0.88
C PHE A 10 -10.16 -42.24 -2.37
N ARG A 11 -11.24 -42.65 -3.05
CA ARG A 11 -11.42 -42.44 -4.50
C ARG A 11 -11.80 -40.99 -4.85
N LEU A 12 -12.56 -40.32 -3.98
CA LEU A 12 -13.01 -38.94 -4.18
C LEU A 12 -11.85 -37.93 -4.12
N VAL A 13 -10.90 -38.13 -3.21
CA VAL A 13 -9.75 -37.23 -3.02
C VAL A 13 -8.78 -37.27 -4.21
N GLU A 14 -8.66 -38.42 -4.87
CA GLU A 14 -7.76 -38.60 -6.02
C GLU A 14 -8.33 -38.02 -7.33
N GLU A 15 -9.65 -38.02 -7.48
CA GLU A 15 -10.34 -37.37 -8.60
C GLU A 15 -10.37 -35.85 -8.45
N GLU A 16 -10.51 -35.34 -7.23
CA GLU A 16 -10.42 -33.90 -6.94
C GLU A 16 -8.98 -33.37 -7.09
N SER A 17 -7.96 -34.13 -6.68
CA SER A 17 -6.56 -33.72 -6.80
C SER A 17 -6.12 -33.63 -8.26
N THR A 18 -6.50 -34.60 -9.09
CA THR A 18 -6.19 -34.61 -10.53
C THR A 18 -6.93 -33.49 -11.28
N THR A 19 -8.19 -33.23 -10.95
CA THR A 19 -8.96 -32.11 -11.50
C THR A 19 -8.33 -30.78 -11.14
N THR A 20 -7.91 -30.62 -9.88
CA THR A 20 -7.24 -29.40 -9.40
C THR A 20 -5.90 -29.19 -10.10
N GLN A 21 -5.12 -30.26 -10.25
CA GLN A 21 -3.82 -30.21 -10.93
C GLN A 21 -3.96 -29.85 -12.41
N THR A 22 -5.02 -30.34 -13.07
CA THR A 22 -5.34 -29.99 -14.46
C THR A 22 -5.71 -28.52 -14.61
N ARG A 23 -6.52 -27.99 -13.69
CA ARG A 23 -6.88 -26.56 -13.67
C ARG A 23 -5.68 -25.66 -13.43
N ILE A 24 -4.77 -26.06 -12.54
CA ILE A 24 -3.52 -25.32 -12.30
C ILE A 24 -2.69 -25.25 -13.58
N ALA A 25 -2.47 -26.38 -14.26
CA ALA A 25 -1.71 -26.42 -15.50
C ALA A 25 -2.35 -25.58 -16.63
N GLU A 26 -3.68 -25.58 -16.73
CA GLU A 26 -4.41 -24.76 -17.69
C GLU A 26 -4.22 -23.26 -17.40
N LEU A 27 -4.36 -22.86 -16.13
CA LEU A 27 -4.18 -21.47 -15.71
C LEU A 27 -2.75 -21.00 -15.92
N GLU A 28 -1.75 -21.84 -15.63
CA GLU A 28 -0.34 -21.57 -15.90
C GLU A 28 -0.08 -21.37 -17.40
N GLY A 29 -0.67 -22.21 -18.25
CA GLY A 29 -0.59 -22.07 -19.71
C GLY A 29 -1.16 -20.73 -20.19
N ARG A 30 -2.36 -20.37 -19.70
CA ARG A 30 -2.99 -19.08 -20.03
C ARG A 30 -2.18 -17.88 -19.55
N LEU A 31 -1.51 -17.99 -18.40
CA LEU A 31 -0.65 -16.93 -17.86
C LEU A 31 0.65 -16.79 -18.68
N ALA A 32 1.20 -17.90 -19.16
CA ALA A 32 2.35 -17.92 -20.05
C ALA A 32 2.04 -17.32 -21.43
N GLU A 33 0.85 -17.58 -21.98
CA GLU A 33 0.38 -16.98 -23.24
C GLU A 33 0.13 -15.47 -23.07
N ALA A 34 -0.55 -15.06 -22.00
CA ALA A 34 -0.82 -13.65 -21.71
C ALA A 34 0.47 -12.85 -21.46
N SER A 35 1.45 -13.42 -20.75
CA SER A 35 2.75 -12.76 -20.49
C SER A 35 3.64 -12.66 -21.73
N GLN A 36 3.50 -13.56 -22.70
CA GLN A 36 4.18 -13.45 -23.99
C GLN A 36 3.54 -12.39 -24.90
N ALA A 37 2.21 -12.23 -24.82
CA ALA A 37 1.49 -11.19 -25.56
C ALA A 37 1.62 -9.79 -24.93
N ALA A 38 1.88 -9.71 -23.61
CA ALA A 38 2.01 -8.48 -22.85
C ALA A 38 3.46 -8.13 -22.50
N LYS A 39 4.43 -8.44 -23.37
CA LYS A 39 5.75 -7.82 -23.26
C LYS A 39 5.60 -6.38 -23.72
N PRO A 40 5.77 -5.37 -22.83
CA PRO A 40 5.74 -3.99 -23.26
C PRO A 40 6.79 -3.81 -24.36
N THR A 41 6.37 -3.18 -25.45
CA THR A 41 7.28 -2.84 -26.53
C THR A 41 8.36 -1.90 -25.96
N GLU A 42 9.59 -1.93 -26.48
CA GLU A 42 10.67 -1.03 -26.04
C GLU A 42 10.20 0.44 -26.01
N SER A 43 9.36 0.83 -26.98
CA SER A 43 8.68 2.13 -27.03
C SER A 43 7.70 2.42 -25.89
N GLU A 44 7.02 1.41 -25.33
CA GLU A 44 6.10 1.60 -24.20
C GLU A 44 6.87 1.69 -22.88
N ALA A 45 7.98 0.94 -22.77
CA ALA A 45 8.90 1.04 -21.64
C ALA A 45 9.61 2.41 -21.63
N GLU A 46 10.04 2.90 -22.79
CA GLU A 46 10.63 4.23 -22.96
C GLU A 46 9.62 5.34 -22.63
N GLN A 47 8.37 5.24 -23.10
CA GLN A 47 7.32 6.19 -22.74
C GLN A 47 6.97 6.16 -21.24
N MET A 48 7.00 4.99 -20.59
CA MET A 48 6.84 4.90 -19.14
C MET A 48 8.00 5.55 -18.37
N ILE A 49 9.23 5.41 -18.87
CA ILE A 49 10.42 6.06 -18.28
C ILE A 49 10.36 7.58 -18.47
N GLU A 50 10.01 8.05 -19.66
CA GLU A 50 9.88 9.48 -19.97
C GLU A 50 8.76 10.13 -19.15
N THR A 51 7.59 9.48 -19.08
CA THR A 51 6.47 9.97 -18.24
C THR A 51 6.84 9.95 -16.75
N GLY A 52 7.54 8.91 -16.29
CA GLY A 52 8.03 8.81 -14.92
C GLY A 52 9.06 9.89 -14.55
N GLN A 53 9.90 10.29 -15.52
CA GLN A 53 10.86 11.39 -15.36
C GLN A 53 10.17 12.75 -15.35
N GLN A 54 9.16 12.96 -16.19
CA GLN A 54 8.39 14.22 -16.22
C GLN A 54 7.61 14.48 -14.91
N VAL A 55 7.14 13.43 -14.23
CA VAL A 55 6.50 13.54 -12.91
C VAL A 55 7.53 13.78 -11.79
N ALA A 56 8.76 13.30 -11.95
CA ALA A 56 9.83 13.51 -10.96
C ALA A 56 10.38 14.96 -10.96
N ASP A 57 10.24 15.68 -12.07
CA ASP A 57 10.69 17.07 -12.23
C ASP A 57 9.63 18.12 -11.84
N GLU A 58 8.40 17.72 -11.49
CA GLU A 58 7.48 18.63 -10.82
C GLU A 58 8.03 18.97 -9.44
N VAL A 59 8.56 20.19 -9.31
CA VAL A 59 9.00 20.75 -8.03
C VAL A 59 7.78 20.81 -7.11
N LEU A 60 7.63 19.79 -6.27
CA LEU A 60 6.62 19.78 -5.21
C LEU A 60 6.78 21.05 -4.39
N SER A 61 5.68 21.77 -4.21
CA SER A 61 5.70 22.90 -3.29
C SER A 61 5.88 22.40 -1.85
N GLU A 62 6.25 23.31 -0.95
CA GLU A 62 6.29 23.01 0.48
C GLU A 62 4.90 22.54 0.98
N ALA A 63 3.82 23.08 0.43
CA ALA A 63 2.46 22.67 0.75
C ALA A 63 2.17 21.22 0.28
N ASP A 64 2.62 20.84 -0.91
CA ASP A 64 2.44 19.47 -1.43
C ASP A 64 3.24 18.46 -0.62
N THR A 65 4.49 18.82 -0.29
CA THR A 65 5.36 18.01 0.58
C THR A 65 4.72 17.81 1.96
N ARG A 66 4.09 18.86 2.50
CA ARG A 66 3.39 18.82 3.79
C ARG A 66 2.14 17.93 3.76
N GLU A 67 1.41 17.94 2.65
CA GLU A 67 0.26 17.06 2.45
C GLU A 67 0.68 15.58 2.36
N LEU A 68 1.80 15.28 1.70
CA LEU A 68 2.36 13.92 1.66
C LEU A 68 2.78 13.43 3.05
N ILE A 69 3.37 14.29 3.89
CA ILE A 69 3.71 13.96 5.28
C ILE A 69 2.44 13.73 6.10
N ASP A 70 1.40 14.55 5.94
CA ASP A 70 0.12 14.37 6.62
C ASP A 70 -0.56 13.06 6.24
N ILE A 71 -0.43 12.59 4.98
CA ILE A 71 -0.92 11.28 4.54
C ILE A 71 -0.19 10.16 5.29
N GLN A 72 1.14 10.16 5.28
CA GLN A 72 1.94 9.12 5.94
C GLN A 72 1.68 9.04 7.45
N LEU A 73 1.53 10.19 8.11
CA LEU A 73 1.20 10.25 9.53
C LEU A 73 -0.21 9.70 9.80
N ARG A 74 -1.20 10.00 8.96
CA ARG A 74 -2.55 9.42 9.06
C ARG A 74 -2.53 7.90 8.87
N GLU A 75 -1.78 7.40 7.90
CA GLU A 75 -1.61 5.96 7.66
C GLU A 75 -0.96 5.26 8.86
N ALA A 76 -0.02 5.93 9.53
CA ALA A 76 0.57 5.47 10.79
C ALA A 76 -0.37 5.62 12.02
N GLY A 77 -1.62 6.04 11.83
CA GLY A 77 -2.63 6.17 12.88
C GLY A 77 -2.55 7.46 13.70
N TRP A 78 -1.81 8.47 13.24
CA TRP A 78 -1.72 9.77 13.91
C TRP A 78 -2.81 10.72 13.46
N ILE A 79 -3.32 11.51 14.41
CA ILE A 79 -4.20 12.63 14.15
C ILE A 79 -3.32 13.79 13.68
N VAL A 80 -3.43 14.14 12.41
CA VAL A 80 -2.66 15.23 11.80
C VAL A 80 -3.52 15.98 10.78
N ASP A 81 -3.30 17.29 10.74
CA ASP A 81 -3.82 18.22 9.73
C ASP A 81 -2.91 19.44 9.83
N SER A 82 -1.85 19.49 9.05
CA SER A 82 -0.86 20.58 9.10
C SER A 82 -1.47 21.97 8.86
N LYS A 83 -2.61 22.05 8.17
CA LYS A 83 -3.32 23.31 7.90
C LYS A 83 -4.05 23.79 9.15
N ASN A 84 -4.64 22.91 9.96
CA ASN A 84 -5.46 23.27 11.13
C ASN A 84 -4.84 22.94 12.49
N LEU A 85 -4.18 21.79 12.61
CA LEU A 85 -3.43 21.32 13.77
C LEU A 85 -2.01 21.90 13.80
N ARG A 86 -1.93 23.23 13.91
CA ARG A 86 -0.66 23.96 14.05
C ARG A 86 -0.64 24.79 15.33
N TYR A 87 0.53 24.95 15.93
CA TYR A 87 0.67 25.67 17.20
C TYR A 87 0.14 27.11 17.11
N SER A 88 0.37 27.77 15.97
CA SER A 88 -0.10 29.13 15.66
C SER A 88 -1.62 29.28 15.65
N LYS A 89 -2.37 28.18 15.42
CA LYS A 89 -3.84 28.12 15.52
C LYS A 89 -4.36 27.73 16.91
N GLY A 90 -3.46 27.57 17.89
CA GLY A 90 -3.84 27.19 19.26
C GLY A 90 -3.99 25.69 19.47
N SER A 91 -3.56 24.84 18.52
CA SER A 91 -3.59 23.39 18.68
C SER A 91 -2.67 22.96 19.82
N ARG A 92 -3.17 22.09 20.68
CA ARG A 92 -2.45 21.59 21.86
C ARG A 92 -2.61 20.08 21.95
N PRO A 93 -1.60 19.38 22.49
CA PRO A 93 -1.68 17.93 22.66
C PRO A 93 -2.78 17.58 23.66
N GLN A 94 -3.44 16.45 23.40
CA GLN A 94 -4.45 15.88 24.28
C GLN A 94 -3.95 14.54 24.81
N LYS A 95 -4.20 14.28 26.09
CA LYS A 95 -3.76 13.04 26.74
C LYS A 95 -4.40 11.83 26.05
N ASN A 96 -3.61 10.78 25.79
CA ASN A 96 -4.02 9.54 25.14
C ASN A 96 -4.48 9.74 23.68
N LYS A 97 -3.84 10.67 22.96
CA LYS A 97 -4.12 10.90 21.55
C LYS A 97 -2.81 11.16 20.81
N ASN A 98 -2.44 10.19 19.98
CA ASN A 98 -1.37 10.29 19.00
C ASN A 98 -1.65 11.43 18.03
N THR A 99 -1.13 12.63 18.33
CA THR A 99 -1.40 13.86 17.56
C THR A 99 -0.09 14.45 17.06
N ALA A 100 -0.02 14.77 15.78
CA ALA A 100 1.07 15.56 15.21
C ALA A 100 0.62 17.01 15.06
N ILE A 101 1.39 17.94 15.63
CA ILE A 101 1.11 19.38 15.59
C ILE A 101 2.21 20.09 14.82
N ALA A 102 1.83 20.86 13.80
CA ALA A 102 2.76 21.59 12.96
C ALA A 102 3.22 22.92 13.59
N GLU A 103 4.38 23.43 13.15
CA GLU A 103 4.96 24.73 13.52
C GLU A 103 5.17 24.92 15.04
N TRP A 104 5.67 23.90 15.73
CA TRP A 104 5.85 23.96 17.19
C TRP A 104 7.04 24.85 17.57
N PRO A 105 6.90 25.83 18.47
CA PRO A 105 8.00 26.72 18.83
C PRO A 105 9.09 25.96 19.58
N THR A 106 10.33 26.07 19.10
CA THR A 106 11.54 25.60 19.79
C THR A 106 12.54 26.74 19.96
N SER A 107 13.60 26.51 20.73
CA SER A 107 14.64 27.51 20.99
C SER A 107 15.43 27.95 19.75
N SER A 108 15.49 27.11 18.71
CA SER A 108 16.21 27.39 17.46
C SER A 108 15.29 27.75 16.28
N GLY A 109 13.98 27.80 16.50
CA GLY A 109 12.98 28.05 15.45
C GLY A 109 11.77 27.13 15.56
N PRO A 110 10.72 27.33 14.76
CA PRO A 110 9.59 26.41 14.73
C PRO A 110 10.02 25.06 14.14
N ALA A 111 9.67 23.96 14.81
CA ALA A 111 9.76 22.62 14.24
C ALA A 111 8.59 22.39 13.29
N ASP A 112 8.85 21.70 12.18
CA ASP A 112 7.82 21.41 11.17
C ASP A 112 6.66 20.59 11.73
N TYR A 113 6.97 19.56 12.54
CA TYR A 113 6.01 18.72 13.25
C TYR A 113 6.56 18.27 14.60
N VAL A 114 5.67 18.16 15.59
CA VAL A 114 5.95 17.50 16.87
C VAL A 114 4.85 16.49 17.17
N LEU A 115 5.27 15.28 17.54
CA LEU A 115 4.40 14.14 17.79
C LEU A 115 4.18 13.99 19.31
N PHE A 116 2.92 13.87 19.72
CA PHE A 116 2.49 13.73 21.11
C PHE A 116 1.61 12.50 21.31
N ILE A 117 1.75 11.81 22.46
CA ILE A 117 1.03 10.58 22.81
C ILE A 117 0.12 10.77 24.04
#